data_AF-A0A3P1SWN8-F1
#
_entry.id   AF-A0A3P1SWN8-F1
#
_cell.length_a   1.000
_cell.length_b   1.000
_cell.length_c   1.000
_cell.angle_alpha   90.00
_cell.angle_beta   90.00
_cell.angle_gamma   90.00
#
_symmetry.space_group_name_H-M   'P 1'
#
loop_
_entity.id
_entity.type
_entity.pdbx_description
1 polymer ?
#
loop_
_entity_poly.entity_id
_entity_poly.type
_entity_poly.pdbx_seq_one_letter_code
_entity_poly.pdbx_strand_id
1 'polypeptide(L)'
;MNWFLLLGAIAVGAVIPVQGALNARLGAELIHPMQATLVSYIGGTLACILALVVVQASLPDWKRLVGIDWYLYCGGFLGVIFVSGMLYLMPKIGIANMLAAAILGQLVMSLIFDHFGFFGGLVIEVTPSRIFGVLLLLLGLYFIQR
;
A
#
# COMPACT_ATOMS: atom_id res chain seq x y z
N MET A 1 20.50 4.06 11.05
CA MET A 1 19.20 4.42 10.45
C MET A 1 18.87 5.83 10.92
N ASN A 2 18.47 6.75 10.04
CA ASN A 2 18.21 8.14 10.43
C ASN A 2 16.82 8.22 11.08
N TRP A 3 16.72 8.55 12.38
CA TRP A 3 15.45 8.54 13.13
C TRP A 3 14.39 9.43 12.49
N PHE A 4 14.78 10.51 11.81
CA PHE A 4 13.86 11.37 11.07
C PHE A 4 13.15 10.64 9.93
N LEU A 5 13.83 9.74 9.22
CA LEU A 5 13.21 8.95 8.15
C LEU A 5 12.20 7.94 8.70
N LEU A 6 12.48 7.38 9.89
CA LEU A 6 11.56 6.46 10.56
C LEU A 6 10.30 7.18 11.03
N LEU A 7 10.42 8.39 11.59
CA LEU A 7 9.27 9.22 11.92
C LEU A 7 8.46 9.59 10.68
N GLY A 8 9.13 9.90 9.56
CA GLY A 8 8.47 10.13 8.28
C GLY A 8 7.67 8.92 7.79
N ALA A 9 8.25 7.72 7.87
CA ALA A 9 7.56 6.48 7.49
C ALA A 9 6.33 6.21 8.37
N ILE A 10 6.42 6.47 9.68
CA ILE A 10 5.28 6.36 10.60
C ILE A 10 4.18 7.35 10.22
N ALA A 11 4.54 8.60 9.94
CA ALA A 11 3.58 9.64 9.55
C ALA A 11 2.86 9.27 8.24
N VAL A 12 3.59 8.76 7.23
CA VAL A 12 3.01 8.28 5.97
C VAL A 12 2.10 7.08 6.21
N GLY A 13 2.52 6.12 7.04
CA GLY A 13 1.70 4.95 7.38
C GLY A 13 0.39 5.31 8.09
N ALA A 14 0.40 6.37 8.91
CA ALA A 14 -0.79 6.85 9.61
C ALA A 14 -1.88 7.41 8.67
N VAL A 15 -1.55 7.74 7.42
CA VAL A 15 -2.52 8.21 6.41
C VAL A 15 -3.41 7.06 5.92
N ILE A 16 -2.92 5.82 5.93
CA ILE A 16 -3.62 4.65 5.40
C ILE A 16 -4.99 4.41 6.08
N PRO A 17 -5.14 4.40 7.42
CA PRO A 17 -6.46 4.29 8.05
C PRO A 17 -7.44 5.37 7.61
N VAL A 18 -6.97 6.61 7.49
CA VAL A 18 -7.80 7.76 7.08
C VAL A 18 -8.29 7.56 5.66
N GLN A 19 -7.39 7.18 4.75
CA GLN A 19 -7.75 6.82 3.37
C GLN A 19 -8.76 5.68 3.33
N GLY A 20 -8.55 4.62 4.11
CA GLY A 20 -9.47 3.50 4.22
C GLY A 20 -10.87 3.90 4.67
N ALA A 21 -10.97 4.72 5.71
CA ALA A 21 -12.24 5.20 6.23
C ALA A 21 -12.98 6.09 5.22
N LEU A 22 -12.27 7.01 4.56
CA LEU A 22 -12.85 7.87 3.51
C LEU A 22 -13.34 7.05 2.32
N ASN A 23 -12.51 6.11 1.85
CA ASN A 23 -12.86 5.20 0.78
C ASN A 23 -14.09 4.36 1.18
N ALA A 24 -14.12 3.77 2.38
CA ALA A 24 -15.25 2.95 2.84
C ALA A 24 -16.57 3.74 2.87
N ARG A 25 -16.53 5.00 3.31
CA ARG A 25 -17.69 5.90 3.24
C ARG A 25 -18.11 6.18 1.81
N LEU A 26 -17.17 6.53 0.93
CA LEU A 26 -17.46 6.71 -0.50
C LEU A 26 -18.05 5.45 -1.14
N GLY A 27 -17.59 4.26 -0.72
CA GLY A 27 -18.12 2.97 -1.14
C GLY A 27 -19.55 2.71 -0.68
N ALA A 28 -19.97 3.26 0.46
CA ALA A 28 -21.34 3.15 0.96
C ALA A 28 -22.32 4.08 0.24
N GLU A 29 -21.85 5.19 -0.31
CA GLU A 29 -22.66 6.15 -1.08
C GLU A 29 -22.86 5.74 -2.55
N LEU A 30 -22.14 4.71 -3.02
CA LEU A 30 -22.14 4.28 -4.41
C LEU A 30 -22.75 2.88 -4.57
N ILE A 31 -23.20 2.56 -5.79
CA ILE A 31 -23.91 1.30 -6.08
C ILE A 31 -22.96 0.10 -5.98
N HIS A 32 -21.67 0.29 -6.28
CA HIS A 32 -20.68 -0.79 -6.30
C HIS A 32 -19.30 -0.31 -5.80
N PRO A 33 -18.56 -1.09 -4.98
CA PRO A 33 -17.25 -0.70 -4.44
C PRO A 33 -16.18 -0.34 -5.48
N MET A 34 -16.27 -0.91 -6.70
CA MET A 34 -15.37 -0.52 -7.80
C MET A 34 -15.57 0.92 -8.25
N GLN A 35 -16.79 1.48 -8.13
CA GLN A 35 -17.04 2.88 -8.47
C GLN A 35 -16.29 3.80 -7.50
N ALA A 36 -16.32 3.48 -6.20
CA ALA A 36 -15.53 4.21 -5.20
C ALA A 36 -14.03 4.09 -5.45
N THR A 37 -13.55 2.90 -5.83
CA THR A 37 -12.15 2.70 -6.22
C THR A 37 -11.80 3.59 -7.41
N LEU A 38 -12.58 3.58 -8.48
CA LEU A 38 -12.35 4.41 -9.66
C LEU A 38 -12.30 5.90 -9.31
N VAL A 39 -13.27 6.40 -8.55
CA VAL A 39 -13.31 7.82 -8.11
C VAL A 39 -12.09 8.17 -7.25
N SER A 40 -11.68 7.27 -6.35
CA SER A 40 -10.47 7.44 -5.52
C SER A 40 -9.21 7.54 -6.38
N TYR A 41 -9.09 6.71 -7.42
CA TYR A 41 -7.96 6.74 -8.36
C TYR A 41 -7.96 8.00 -9.25
N ILE A 42 -9.12 8.50 -9.67
CA ILE A 42 -9.22 9.77 -10.39
C ILE A 42 -8.73 10.92 -9.49
N GLY A 43 -9.21 10.99 -8.25
CA GLY A 43 -8.77 11.98 -7.27
C GLY A 43 -7.27 11.90 -6.99
N GLY A 44 -6.74 10.69 -6.81
CA GLY A 44 -5.30 10.45 -6.64
C GLY A 44 -4.49 10.88 -7.87
N THR A 45 -4.97 10.60 -9.08
CA THR A 45 -4.30 11.02 -10.32
C THR A 45 -4.25 12.54 -10.44
N LEU A 46 -5.36 13.24 -10.15
CA LEU A 46 -5.40 14.70 -10.12
C LEU A 46 -4.45 15.27 -9.07
N ALA A 47 -4.41 14.70 -7.87
CA ALA A 47 -3.48 15.10 -6.82
C ALA A 47 -2.01 14.91 -7.25
N CYS A 48 -1.68 13.81 -7.93
CA CYS A 48 -0.35 13.58 -8.49
C CYS A 48 0.02 14.65 -9.54
N ILE A 49 -0.89 14.98 -10.46
CA ILE A 49 -0.64 16.03 -11.47
C ILE A 49 -0.40 17.39 -10.80
N LEU A 50 -1.23 17.76 -9.81
CA LEU A 50 -1.03 18.99 -9.04
C LEU A 50 0.31 18.98 -8.29
N ALA A 51 0.69 17.85 -7.69
CA ALA A 51 1.98 17.72 -7.02
C ALA A 51 3.14 17.95 -8.00
N LEU A 52 3.11 17.37 -9.21
CA LEU A 52 4.12 17.61 -10.25
C LEU A 52 4.24 19.08 -10.61
N VAL A 53 3.11 19.79 -10.74
CA VAL A 53 3.10 21.25 -10.99
C VAL A 53 3.77 22.01 -9.83
N VAL A 54 3.43 21.68 -8.58
CA VAL A 54 4.00 22.34 -7.39
C VAL A 54 5.50 22.12 -7.28
N VAL A 55 5.99 20.90 -7.55
CA VAL A 55 7.43 20.60 -7.51
C VAL A 55 8.15 20.96 -8.82
N GLN A 56 7.45 21.57 -9.78
CA GLN A 56 7.97 21.96 -11.10
C GLN A 56 8.60 20.79 -11.87
N ALA A 57 8.07 19.58 -11.68
CA ALA A 57 8.50 18.40 -12.43
C ALA A 57 7.69 18.27 -13.73
N SER A 58 8.37 17.98 -14.83
CA SER A 58 7.73 17.70 -16.12
C SER A 58 6.97 16.38 -16.10
N LEU A 59 5.90 16.29 -16.89
CA LEU A 59 5.25 15.00 -17.17
C LEU A 59 6.24 14.03 -17.83
N PRO A 60 6.07 12.71 -17.65
CA PRO A 60 6.93 11.72 -18.31
C PRO A 60 6.84 11.81 -19.84
N ASP A 61 7.97 11.71 -20.53
CA ASP A 61 8.01 11.59 -22.00
C ASP A 61 7.46 10.22 -22.42
N TRP A 62 6.47 10.22 -23.32
CA TRP A 62 5.88 9.02 -23.88
C TRP A 62 6.92 8.04 -24.45
N LYS A 63 7.97 8.54 -25.10
CA LYS A 63 9.03 7.68 -25.65
C LYS A 63 9.78 6.92 -24.55
N ARG A 64 9.95 7.54 -23.38
CA ARG A 64 10.57 6.89 -22.22
C ARG A 64 9.65 5.84 -21.63
N LEU A 65 8.34 6.12 -21.55
CA LEU A 65 7.37 5.16 -21.02
C LEU A 65 7.33 3.86 -21.83
N VAL A 66 7.33 3.94 -23.16
CA VAL A 66 7.30 2.74 -24.02
C VAL A 66 8.56 1.88 -23.85
N GLY A 67 9.69 2.47 -23.43
CA GLY A 67 10.95 1.74 -23.20
C GLY A 67 11.07 1.07 -21.83
N ILE A 68 10.10 1.23 -20.92
CA ILE A 68 10.12 0.66 -19.57
C ILE A 68 9.49 -0.74 -19.59
N ASP A 69 10.07 -1.68 -18.84
CA ASP A 69 9.53 -3.04 -18.72
C ASP A 69 8.06 -3.05 -18.25
N TRP A 70 7.23 -3.84 -18.95
CA TRP A 70 5.77 -3.82 -18.78
C TRP A 70 5.31 -4.16 -17.35
N TYR A 71 6.04 -5.01 -16.63
CA TYR A 71 5.66 -5.45 -15.28
C TYR A 71 5.73 -4.32 -14.24
N LEU A 72 6.51 -3.27 -14.50
CA LEU A 72 6.59 -2.10 -13.60
C LEU A 72 5.27 -1.31 -13.56
N TYR A 73 4.47 -1.41 -14.62
CA TYR A 73 3.13 -0.81 -14.67
C TYR A 73 2.09 -1.60 -13.86
N CYS A 74 2.39 -2.84 -13.45
CA CYS A 74 1.50 -3.65 -12.63
C CYS A 74 1.24 -3.04 -11.24
N GLY A 75 2.09 -2.12 -10.77
CA GLY A 75 1.90 -1.45 -9.47
C GLY A 75 0.54 -0.78 -9.32
N GLY A 76 0.04 -0.12 -10.38
CA GLY A 76 -1.29 0.49 -10.38
C GLY A 76 -2.41 -0.53 -10.23
N PHE A 77 -2.30 -1.67 -10.91
CA PHE A 77 -3.27 -2.77 -10.82
C PHE A 77 -3.30 -3.40 -9.41
N LEU A 78 -2.13 -3.62 -8.80
CA LEU A 78 -2.03 -4.11 -7.42
C LEU A 78 -2.66 -3.13 -6.42
N GLY A 79 -2.50 -1.83 -6.66
CA GLY A 79 -3.17 -0.80 -5.88
C GLY A 79 -4.69 -0.87 -5.98
N VAL A 80 -5.26 -1.14 -7.15
CA VAL A 80 -6.72 -1.31 -7.33
C VAL A 80 -7.20 -2.48 -6.48
N ILE A 81 -6.50 -3.62 -6.54
CA ILE A 81 -6.81 -4.80 -5.72
C ILE A 81 -6.78 -4.45 -4.24
N PHE A 82 -5.74 -3.73 -3.79
CA PHE A 82 -5.60 -3.34 -2.39
C PHE A 82 -6.74 -2.43 -1.93
N VAL A 83 -7.02 -1.33 -2.65
CA VAL A 83 -8.08 -0.37 -2.29
C VAL A 83 -9.44 -1.03 -2.31
N SER A 84 -9.75 -1.81 -3.34
CA SER A 84 -11.02 -2.54 -3.43
C SER A 84 -11.18 -3.60 -2.36
N GLY A 85 -10.12 -4.36 -2.06
CA GLY A 85 -10.10 -5.32 -0.96
C GLY A 85 -10.34 -4.63 0.38
N MET A 86 -9.71 -3.48 0.60
CA MET A 86 -9.91 -2.65 1.78
C MET A 86 -11.37 -2.18 1.90
N LEU A 87 -11.96 -1.66 0.82
CA LEU A 87 -13.38 -1.25 0.78
C LEU A 87 -14.34 -2.37 1.15
N TYR A 88 -14.05 -3.59 0.70
CA TYR A 88 -14.91 -4.74 0.93
C TYR A 88 -14.72 -5.38 2.31
N LEU A 89 -13.47 -5.51 2.76
CA LEU A 89 -13.12 -6.22 3.99
C LEU A 89 -13.22 -5.32 5.22
N MET A 90 -12.79 -4.05 5.12
CA MET A 90 -12.72 -3.14 6.27
C MET A 90 -14.06 -2.96 7.00
N PRO A 91 -15.22 -2.81 6.33
CA PRO A 91 -16.51 -2.73 7.03
C PRO A 91 -16.92 -4.03 7.73
N LYS A 92 -16.36 -5.18 7.33
CA LYS A 92 -16.72 -6.51 7.85
C LYS A 92 -15.88 -6.93 9.04
N ILE A 93 -14.59 -6.64 9.02
CA ILE A 93 -13.65 -7.05 10.08
C ILE A 93 -13.17 -5.88 10.94
N GLY A 94 -13.50 -4.64 10.58
CA GLY A 94 -13.06 -3.43 11.27
C GLY A 94 -11.70 -2.91 10.79
N ILE A 95 -11.42 -1.63 11.08
CA ILE A 95 -10.22 -0.92 10.62
C ILE A 95 -8.94 -1.55 11.19
N ALA A 96 -8.93 -1.81 12.51
CA ALA A 96 -7.76 -2.35 13.20
C ALA A 96 -7.33 -3.71 12.64
N ASN A 97 -8.29 -4.64 12.46
CA ASN A 97 -8.03 -5.97 11.91
C ASN A 97 -7.56 -5.92 10.46
N MET A 98 -8.16 -5.06 9.63
CA MET A 98 -7.74 -4.87 8.24
C MET A 98 -6.28 -4.38 8.16
N LEU A 99 -5.90 -3.39 8.97
CA LEU A 99 -4.55 -2.85 8.96
C LEU A 99 -3.53 -3.85 9.50
N ALA A 100 -3.83 -4.52 10.61
CA ALA A 100 -2.93 -5.50 11.19
C ALA A 100 -2.72 -6.69 10.24
N ALA A 101 -3.77 -7.17 9.57
CA ALA A 101 -3.66 -8.22 8.55
C ALA A 101 -2.89 -7.75 7.30
N ALA A 102 -3.11 -6.50 6.87
CA ALA A 102 -2.39 -5.92 5.73
C ALA A 102 -0.87 -5.78 6.02
N ILE A 103 -0.50 -5.28 7.20
CA ILE A 103 0.90 -5.14 7.62
C ILE A 103 1.58 -6.50 7.67
N LEU A 104 0.90 -7.51 8.21
CA LEU A 104 1.40 -8.87 8.21
C LEU A 104 1.68 -9.39 6.79
N GLY A 105 0.71 -9.25 5.87
CA GLY A 105 0.87 -9.67 4.48
C GLY A 105 2.01 -8.92 3.77
N GLN A 106 2.12 -7.61 4.01
CA GLN A 106 3.21 -6.77 3.48
C GLN A 106 4.58 -7.24 3.97
N LEU A 107 4.71 -7.61 5.24
CA LEU A 107 5.99 -8.10 5.79
C LEU A 107 6.35 -9.49 5.31
N VAL A 108 5.39 -10.41 5.20
CA VAL A 108 5.62 -11.72 4.60
C VAL A 108 6.09 -11.58 3.15
N MET A 109 5.41 -10.75 2.36
CA MET A 109 5.84 -10.49 0.98
C MET A 109 7.19 -9.77 0.90
N SER A 110 7.47 -8.83 1.81
CA SER A 110 8.77 -8.17 1.90
C SER A 110 9.89 -9.17 2.15
N LEU A 111 9.70 -10.17 3.02
CA LEU A 111 10.70 -11.21 3.26
C LEU A 111 10.96 -12.06 2.01
N ILE A 112 9.91 -12.39 1.26
CA ILE A 112 10.04 -13.14 0.00
C ILE A 112 10.82 -12.29 -1.02
N PHE A 113 10.47 -11.01 -1.15
CA PHE A 113 11.12 -10.10 -2.09
C PHE A 113 12.59 -9.86 -1.75
N ASP A 114 12.88 -9.61 -0.48
CA ASP A 114 14.23 -9.44 0.06
C ASP A 114 15.07 -10.70 -0.16
N HIS A 115 14.50 -11.90 0.04
CA HIS A 115 15.25 -13.14 -0.10
C HIS A 115 15.63 -13.44 -1.56
N PHE A 116 14.71 -13.20 -2.50
CA PHE A 116 14.94 -13.49 -3.92
C PHE A 116 15.51 -12.31 -4.71
N GLY A 117 15.61 -11.12 -4.11
CA GLY A 117 16.07 -9.91 -4.81
C GLY A 117 15.19 -9.53 -6.01
N PHE A 118 13.87 -9.77 -5.90
CA PHE A 118 12.96 -9.51 -7.01
C PHE A 118 13.07 -8.06 -7.51
N PHE A 119 12.93 -7.88 -8.83
CA PHE A 119 12.99 -6.57 -9.51
C PHE A 119 14.30 -5.80 -9.33
N GLY A 120 15.42 -6.51 -9.15
CA GLY A 120 16.74 -5.90 -8.94
C GLY A 120 16.91 -5.30 -7.55
N GLY A 121 16.05 -5.67 -6.60
CA GLY A 121 16.16 -5.31 -5.20
C GLY A 121 17.40 -5.91 -4.54
N LEU A 122 17.81 -5.31 -3.42
CA LEU A 122 18.90 -5.83 -2.60
C LEU A 122 18.51 -7.20 -2.06
N VAL A 123 19.35 -8.21 -2.29
CA VAL A 123 19.19 -9.51 -1.63
C VAL A 123 19.56 -9.34 -0.17
N ILE A 124 18.57 -9.44 0.71
CA ILE A 124 18.76 -9.37 2.16
C ILE A 124 18.45 -10.74 2.74
N GLU A 125 19.44 -11.33 3.41
CA GLU A 125 19.26 -12.63 4.05
C GLU A 125 18.14 -12.60 5.09
N VAL A 126 17.30 -13.62 5.05
CA VAL A 126 16.21 -13.79 6.03
C VAL A 126 16.83 -14.31 7.31
N THR A 127 17.07 -13.42 8.27
CA THR A 127 17.60 -13.78 9.58
C THR A 127 16.53 -14.40 10.47
N PRO A 128 16.90 -15.29 11.41
CA PRO A 128 15.97 -15.82 12.41
C PRO A 128 15.23 -14.74 13.22
N SER A 129 15.89 -13.59 13.46
CA SER A 129 15.28 -12.45 14.14
C SER A 129 14.13 -11.81 13.35
N ARG A 130 14.23 -11.73 12.02
CA ARG A 130 13.14 -11.22 11.17
C ARG A 130 11.94 -12.18 11.16
N ILE A 131 12.20 -13.49 11.08
CA ILE A 131 11.15 -14.52 11.18
C ILE A 131 10.44 -14.40 12.52
N PHE A 132 11.19 -14.30 13.62
CA PHE A 132 10.63 -14.12 14.95
C PHE A 132 9.80 -12.84 15.06
N GLY A 133 10.25 -11.72 14.48
CA GLY A 133 9.49 -10.48 14.42
C GLY A 133 8.14 -10.64 13.70
N VAL A 134 8.10 -11.35 12.56
CA VAL A 134 6.85 -11.65 11.85
C VAL A 134 5.91 -12.54 12.68
N LEU A 135 6.46 -13.53 13.40
CA LEU A 135 5.67 -14.37 14.33
C LEU A 135 5.08 -13.55 15.49
N LEU A 136 5.81 -12.56 16.02
CA LEU A 136 5.27 -11.65 17.03
C LEU A 136 4.15 -10.77 16.48
N LEU A 137 4.23 -10.34 15.22
CA LEU A 137 3.15 -9.58 14.59
C LEU A 137 1.93 -10.44 14.29
N LEU A 138 2.12 -11.72 13.94
CA LEU A 138 1.04 -12.71 13.85
C LEU A 138 0.31 -12.87 15.19
N LEU A 139 1.07 -13.00 16.28
CA LEU A 139 0.53 -13.06 17.63
C LEU A 139 -0.20 -11.75 18.00
N GLY A 140 0.39 -10.60 17.69
CA GLY A 140 -0.24 -9.29 17.88
C GLY A 140 -1.58 -9.18 17.14
N LEU A 141 -1.62 -9.61 15.87
CA LEU A 141 -2.86 -9.66 15.08
C LEU A 141 -3.92 -10.55 15.75
N TYR A 142 -3.54 -11.72 16.25
CA TYR A 142 -4.48 -12.61 16.96
C TYR A 142 -5.12 -11.93 18.19
N PHE A 143 -4.33 -11.16 18.96
CA PHE A 143 -4.85 -10.41 20.10
C PHE A 143 -5.70 -9.20 19.69
N ILE A 144 -5.36 -8.51 18.60
CA ILE A 144 -6.14 -7.37 18.07
C ILE A 144 -7.50 -7.83 17.54
N GLN A 145 -7.58 -9.04 16.99
CA GLN A 145 -8.81 -9.63 16.46
C GLN A 145 -9.83 -10.04 17.52
N ARG A 146 -9.41 -10.23 18.77
CA ARG A 146 -10.28 -10.60 19.89
C ARG A 146 -10.79 -9.38 20.64
#